data_AF-A0A8W8L3H6-F1
#
_entry.id   AF-A0A8W8L3H6-F1
#
_cell.length_a   1.000
_cell.length_b   1.000
_cell.length_c   1.000
_cell.angle_alpha   90.00
_cell.angle_beta   90.00
_cell.angle_gamma   90.00
#
_symmetry.space_group_name_H-M   'P 1'
#
loop_
_entity.id
_entity.type
_entity.pdbx_description
1 polymer ?
#
loop_
_entity_poly.entity_id
_entity_poly.type
_entity_poly.pdbx_seq_one_letter_code
_entity_poly.pdbx_strand_id
1 'polypeptide(L)'
;LHVPHPMEINTARPEDVAELLSEIYKTEWQPAFEYFIYKKKVREREAAEELLKLLQECYDFCEKLSEEHLRDLTETLFVPTSNQHLLKKIHVPNKADITSQHITSDLNRLRTSANTHIFPVVEQLFFLTEKHHLKAYIKADNLHPFIRLCVKCAWISSVQDRPLSITFKLKPGSNFYPDVMISRNAPAPEVDYLVWPIVFKYDNGPLLLKGIVHCSQLK
;
A
#
# COMPACT_ATOMS: atom_id res chain seq x y z
N LEU A 1 34.14 -11.62 -24.34
CA LEU A 1 33.20 -11.59 -23.21
C LEU A 1 32.43 -10.29 -23.28
N HIS A 2 31.22 -10.32 -23.85
CA HIS A 2 30.35 -9.16 -23.92
C HIS A 2 29.69 -9.04 -22.54
N VAL A 3 30.10 -8.04 -21.77
CA VAL A 3 29.42 -7.70 -20.50
C VAL A 3 28.06 -7.14 -20.93
N PRO A 4 26.93 -7.74 -20.52
CA PRO A 4 25.62 -7.17 -20.83
C PRO A 4 25.59 -5.75 -20.25
N HIS A 5 25.06 -4.80 -21.01
CA HIS A 5 24.67 -3.52 -20.45
C HIS A 5 23.84 -3.78 -19.18
N PRO A 6 24.05 -3.03 -18.08
CA PRO A 6 23.16 -3.14 -16.93
C PRO A 6 21.74 -2.92 -17.44
N MET A 7 20.90 -3.95 -17.34
CA MET A 7 19.47 -3.78 -17.61
C MET A 7 19.03 -2.60 -16.76
N GLU A 8 18.48 -1.56 -17.38
CA GLU A 8 17.78 -0.53 -16.63
C GLU A 8 16.72 -1.24 -15.79
N ILE A 9 16.99 -1.34 -14.50
CA ILE A 9 16.09 -1.96 -13.56
C ILE A 9 14.94 -0.97 -13.42
N ASN A 10 13.85 -1.22 -14.14
CA ASN A 10 12.63 -0.43 -14.01
C ASN A 10 12.04 -0.69 -12.63
N THR A 11 12.44 0.14 -11.68
CA THR A 11 12.00 0.07 -10.29
C THR A 11 10.74 0.90 -10.16
N ALA A 12 9.66 0.27 -9.67
CA ALA A 12 8.43 0.98 -9.37
C ALA A 12 8.71 2.13 -8.38
N ARG A 13 8.31 3.34 -8.76
CA ARG A 13 8.58 4.60 -8.06
C ARG A 13 7.40 5.03 -7.19
N PRO A 14 7.61 5.94 -6.23
CA PRO A 14 6.51 6.60 -5.49
C PRO A 14 5.39 7.14 -6.37
N GLU A 15 5.74 7.74 -7.51
CA GLU A 15 4.79 8.32 -8.44
C GLU A 15 3.89 7.26 -9.08
N ASP A 16 4.41 6.06 -9.33
CA ASP A 16 3.65 4.95 -9.92
C ASP A 16 2.57 4.44 -8.94
N VAL A 17 2.77 4.60 -7.62
CA VAL A 17 1.75 4.32 -6.60
C VAL A 17 0.59 5.31 -6.70
N ALA A 18 0.88 6.59 -6.86
CA ALA A 18 -0.14 7.64 -7.00
C ALA A 18 -0.93 7.51 -8.31
N GLU A 19 -0.25 7.13 -9.40
CA GLU A 19 -0.88 6.79 -10.68
C GLU A 19 -1.84 5.61 -10.52
N LEU A 20 -1.39 4.52 -9.88
CA LEU A 20 -2.22 3.35 -9.64
C LEU A 20 -3.42 3.65 -8.72
N LEU A 21 -3.26 4.45 -7.66
CA LEU A 21 -4.39 4.89 -6.83
C LEU A 21 -5.37 5.74 -7.61
N SER A 22 -4.89 6.57 -8.54
CA SER A 22 -5.76 7.35 -9.42
C SER A 22 -6.53 6.46 -10.38
N GLU A 23 -5.91 5.39 -10.89
CA GLU A 23 -6.55 4.40 -11.74
C GLU A 23 -7.62 3.61 -10.97
N ILE A 24 -7.29 3.10 -9.78
CA ILE A 24 -8.23 2.37 -8.91
C ILE A 24 -9.48 3.22 -8.63
N TYR A 25 -9.30 4.51 -8.32
CA TYR A 25 -10.42 5.41 -8.09
C TYR A 25 -11.30 5.60 -9.34
N LYS A 26 -10.69 5.63 -10.52
CA LYS A 26 -11.40 5.83 -11.80
C LYS A 26 -12.12 4.57 -12.29
N THR A 27 -11.56 3.38 -12.07
CA THR A 27 -12.06 2.14 -12.69
C THR A 27 -12.78 1.22 -11.70
N GLU A 28 -12.22 1.02 -10.51
CA GLU A 28 -12.70 -0.02 -9.58
C GLU A 28 -13.51 0.53 -8.40
N TRP A 29 -13.31 1.79 -8.03
CA TRP A 29 -13.97 2.36 -6.84
C TRP A 29 -15.48 2.40 -6.97
N GLN A 30 -16.03 2.81 -8.12
CA GLN A 30 -17.48 2.91 -8.31
C GLN A 30 -18.17 1.52 -8.28
N PRO A 31 -17.70 0.48 -9.01
CA PRO A 31 -18.26 -0.87 -8.88
C PRO A 31 -18.22 -1.42 -7.45
N ALA A 32 -17.11 -1.18 -6.75
CA ALA A 32 -16.92 -1.58 -5.35
C ALA A 32 -17.88 -0.83 -4.41
N PHE A 33 -18.09 0.47 -4.64
CA PHE A 33 -19.03 1.31 -3.90
C PHE A 33 -20.47 0.85 -4.09
N GLU A 34 -20.87 0.56 -5.32
CA GLU A 34 -22.21 0.06 -5.66
C GLU A 34 -22.52 -1.28 -5.00
N TYR A 35 -21.52 -2.14 -4.80
CA TYR A 35 -21.69 -3.35 -4.01
C TYR A 35 -22.15 -3.03 -2.58
N PHE A 36 -21.52 -2.05 -1.92
CA PHE A 36 -21.92 -1.65 -0.58
C PHE A 36 -23.31 -1.02 -0.55
N ILE A 37 -23.63 -0.12 -1.48
CA ILE A 37 -24.94 0.53 -1.55
C ILE A 37 -26.06 -0.47 -1.84
N TYR A 38 -25.93 -1.29 -2.88
CA TYR A 38 -27.06 -2.11 -3.35
C TYR A 38 -27.11 -3.50 -2.75
N LYS A 39 -25.95 -4.14 -2.48
CA LYS A 39 -25.91 -5.49 -1.91
C LYS A 39 -25.88 -5.47 -0.39
N LYS A 40 -25.11 -4.56 0.22
CA LYS A 40 -25.02 -4.43 1.69
C LYS A 40 -26.02 -3.44 2.28
N LYS A 41 -26.64 -2.57 1.45
CA LYS A 41 -27.64 -1.57 1.88
C LYS A 41 -27.11 -0.63 2.96
N VAL A 42 -25.81 -0.32 2.90
CA VAL A 42 -25.19 0.68 3.78
C VAL A 42 -25.30 2.08 3.15
N ARG A 43 -25.12 3.13 3.96
CA ARG A 43 -25.21 4.52 3.48
C ARG A 43 -23.96 4.91 2.69
N GLU A 44 -24.05 5.98 1.90
CA GLU A 44 -22.93 6.46 1.08
C GLU A 44 -21.65 6.73 1.87
N ARG A 45 -21.78 7.41 3.02
CA ARG A 45 -20.64 7.65 3.92
C ARG A 45 -20.02 6.35 4.40
N GLU A 46 -20.84 5.43 4.91
CA GLU A 46 -20.39 4.13 5.42
C GLU A 46 -19.73 3.30 4.31
N ALA A 47 -20.27 3.31 3.09
CA ALA A 47 -19.68 2.65 1.93
C ALA A 47 -18.30 3.21 1.58
N ALA A 48 -18.14 4.54 1.59
CA ALA A 48 -16.84 5.18 1.34
C ALA A 48 -15.83 4.85 2.45
N GLU A 49 -16.27 4.87 3.71
CA GLU A 49 -15.45 4.51 4.87
C GLU A 49 -15.01 3.03 4.82
N GLU A 50 -15.88 2.10 4.41
CA GLU A 50 -15.53 0.69 4.24
C GLU A 50 -14.51 0.47 3.12
N LEU A 51 -14.66 1.14 1.97
CA LEU A 51 -13.66 1.04 0.89
C LEU A 51 -12.30 1.59 1.29
N LEU A 52 -12.28 2.72 2.00
CA LEU A 52 -11.04 3.32 2.48
C LEU A 52 -10.37 2.46 3.57
N LYS A 53 -11.18 1.81 4.41
CA LYS A 53 -10.72 0.82 5.39
C LYS A 53 -10.16 -0.42 4.71
N LEU A 54 -10.77 -0.93 3.65
CA LEU A 54 -10.22 -2.05 2.87
C LEU A 54 -8.85 -1.71 2.28
N LEU A 55 -8.71 -0.50 1.73
CA LEU A 55 -7.41 -0.02 1.25
C LEU A 55 -6.40 0.04 2.40
N GLN A 56 -6.77 0.61 3.55
CA GLN A 56 -5.90 0.64 4.74
C GLN A 56 -5.49 -0.76 5.22
N GLU A 57 -6.42 -1.73 5.26
CA GLU A 57 -6.13 -3.12 5.63
C GLU A 57 -5.11 -3.77 4.67
N CYS A 58 -5.16 -3.44 3.37
CA CYS A 58 -4.16 -3.89 2.39
C CYS A 58 -2.78 -3.31 2.69
N TYR A 59 -2.70 -2.03 3.08
CA TYR A 59 -1.45 -1.36 3.47
C TYR A 59 -0.87 -1.95 4.75
N ASP A 60 -1.68 -2.09 5.80
CA ASP A 60 -1.26 -2.67 7.08
C ASP A 60 -0.74 -4.11 6.92
N PHE A 61 -1.32 -4.89 6.01
CA PHE A 61 -0.83 -6.22 5.66
C PHE A 61 0.52 -6.16 4.94
N CYS A 62 0.60 -5.36 3.87
CA CYS A 62 1.79 -5.29 3.03
C CYS A 62 2.98 -4.69 3.77
N GLU A 63 2.76 -3.76 4.70
CA GLU A 63 3.80 -3.18 5.55
C GLU A 63 4.45 -4.27 6.41
N LYS A 64 3.64 -5.04 7.15
CA LYS A 64 4.14 -6.15 7.98
C LYS A 64 4.86 -7.21 7.15
N LEU A 65 4.24 -7.64 6.05
CA LEU A 65 4.85 -8.64 5.16
C LEU A 65 6.17 -8.11 4.56
N SER A 66 6.23 -6.81 4.28
CA SER A 66 7.41 -6.13 3.78
C SER A 66 8.55 -6.15 4.79
N GLU A 67 8.27 -5.81 6.05
CA GLU A 67 9.25 -5.85 7.14
C GLU A 67 9.79 -7.26 7.37
N GLU A 68 8.90 -8.26 7.35
CA GLU A 68 9.28 -9.68 7.45
C GLU A 68 10.18 -10.10 6.28
N HIS A 69 9.77 -9.77 5.05
CA HIS A 69 10.55 -10.11 3.86
C HIS A 69 11.94 -9.44 3.88
N LEU A 70 12.05 -8.17 4.26
CA LEU A 70 13.34 -7.48 4.35
C LEU A 70 14.25 -8.10 5.41
N ARG A 71 13.69 -8.47 6.57
CA ARG A 71 14.43 -9.12 7.65
C ARG A 71 14.98 -10.48 7.23
N ASP A 72 14.20 -11.26 6.49
CA ASP A 72 14.58 -12.61 6.05
C ASP A 72 15.60 -12.56 4.90
N LEU A 73 15.48 -11.59 3.99
CA LEU A 73 16.49 -11.31 2.97
C LEU A 73 17.82 -10.88 3.59
N THR A 74 17.78 -10.01 4.59
CA THR A 74 18.96 -9.56 5.32
C THR A 74 19.67 -10.75 5.97
N GLU A 75 18.91 -11.65 6.60
CA GLU A 75 19.47 -12.87 7.19
C GLU A 75 20.11 -13.79 6.15
N THR A 76 19.43 -14.02 5.03
CA THR A 76 19.93 -14.85 3.93
C THR A 76 21.20 -14.27 3.30
N LEU A 77 21.31 -12.94 3.23
CA LEU A 77 22.48 -12.26 2.66
C LEU A 77 23.73 -12.46 3.53
N PHE A 78 23.59 -12.39 4.86
CA PHE A 78 24.73 -12.44 5.79
C PHE A 78 25.03 -13.85 6.33
N VAL A 79 24.06 -14.76 6.27
CA VAL A 79 24.22 -16.14 6.69
C VAL A 79 24.22 -17.04 5.45
N PRO A 80 25.39 -17.37 4.88
CA PRO A 80 25.50 -18.04 3.58
C PRO A 80 25.12 -19.54 3.63
N THR A 81 24.66 -20.05 4.78
CA THR A 81 24.29 -21.44 4.94
C THR A 81 23.14 -21.61 5.95
N SER A 82 22.20 -22.49 5.63
CA SER A 82 21.14 -22.92 6.56
C SER A 82 21.58 -24.11 7.43
N ASN A 83 22.84 -24.55 7.36
CA ASN A 83 23.33 -25.71 8.12
C ASN A 83 23.47 -25.38 9.61
N GLN A 84 22.47 -25.78 10.40
CA GLN A 84 22.41 -25.53 11.84
C GLN A 84 23.61 -26.09 12.62
N HIS A 85 24.26 -27.17 12.15
CA HIS A 85 25.44 -27.72 12.82
C HIS A 85 26.67 -26.82 12.65
N LEU A 86 26.80 -26.14 11.51
CA LEU A 86 27.87 -25.16 11.28
C LEU A 86 27.57 -23.84 12.00
N LEU A 87 26.31 -23.39 11.99
CA LEU A 87 25.90 -22.14 12.66
C LEU A 87 26.15 -22.18 14.17
N LYS A 88 25.98 -23.33 14.82
CA LYS A 88 26.30 -23.51 16.25
C LYS A 88 27.79 -23.38 16.57
N LYS A 89 28.68 -23.46 15.57
CA LYS A 89 30.14 -23.43 15.73
C LYS A 89 30.75 -22.07 15.40
N ILE A 90 29.97 -21.11 14.92
CA ILE A 90 30.45 -19.79 14.52
C ILE A 90 29.77 -18.70 15.34
N HIS A 91 30.44 -17.56 15.47
CA HIS A 91 29.81 -16.34 15.98
C HIS A 91 29.15 -15.62 14.81
N VAL A 92 27.83 -15.48 14.86
CA VAL A 92 27.08 -14.61 13.93
C VAL A 92 26.96 -13.24 14.60
N PRO A 93 27.50 -12.15 14.00
CA PRO A 93 27.37 -10.81 14.57
C PRO A 93 25.90 -10.39 14.69
N ASN A 94 25.61 -9.42 15.56
CA ASN A 94 24.25 -8.95 15.74
C ASN A 94 23.74 -8.24 14.47
N LYS A 95 22.48 -8.44 14.08
CA LYS A 95 21.85 -7.82 12.90
C LYS A 95 22.03 -6.29 12.89
N ALA A 96 21.92 -5.64 14.05
CA ALA A 96 22.09 -4.20 14.15
C ALA A 96 23.52 -3.73 13.79
N ASP A 97 24.52 -4.58 13.98
CA ASP A 97 25.92 -4.26 13.70
C ASP A 97 26.27 -4.45 12.21
N ILE A 98 25.47 -5.24 11.49
CA ILE A 98 25.72 -5.63 10.10
C ILE A 98 24.92 -4.74 9.13
N THR A 99 23.76 -4.25 9.56
CA THR A 99 22.81 -3.58 8.66
C THR A 99 23.11 -2.09 8.56
N SER A 100 23.77 -1.68 7.47
CA SER A 100 23.88 -0.25 7.13
C SER A 100 22.70 0.20 6.27
N GLN A 101 22.42 1.51 6.28
CA GLN A 101 21.38 2.10 5.43
C GLN A 101 21.58 1.78 3.93
N HIS A 102 22.83 1.64 3.47
CA HIS A 102 23.15 1.28 2.08
C HIS A 102 22.70 -0.13 1.72
N ILE A 103 22.89 -1.11 2.61
CA ILE A 103 22.47 -2.50 2.39
C ILE A 103 20.94 -2.57 2.32
N THR A 104 20.24 -1.88 3.23
CA THR A 104 18.76 -1.81 3.19
C THR A 104 18.27 -1.22 1.87
N SER A 105 18.89 -0.14 1.39
CA SER A 105 18.54 0.47 0.10
C SER A 105 18.78 -0.48 -1.08
N ASP A 106 19.90 -1.19 -1.10
CA ASP A 106 20.19 -2.20 -2.13
C ASP A 106 19.18 -3.36 -2.13
N LEU A 107 18.80 -3.86 -0.95
CA LEU A 107 17.78 -4.89 -0.79
C LEU A 107 16.40 -4.39 -1.26
N ASN A 108 16.01 -3.17 -0.91
CA ASN A 108 14.76 -2.57 -1.39
C ASN A 108 14.77 -2.39 -2.91
N ARG A 109 15.88 -1.98 -3.52
CA ARG A 109 16.03 -1.91 -4.98
C ARG A 109 15.81 -3.28 -5.63
N LEU A 110 16.35 -4.35 -5.06
CA LEU A 110 16.13 -5.72 -5.53
C LEU A 110 14.65 -6.13 -5.39
N ARG A 111 14.03 -5.89 -4.24
CA ARG A 111 12.60 -6.18 -4.00
C ARG A 111 11.72 -5.48 -5.03
N THR A 112 11.96 -4.19 -5.25
CA THR A 112 11.23 -3.38 -6.22
C THR A 112 11.42 -3.88 -7.66
N SER A 113 12.64 -4.30 -8.02
CA SER A 113 12.92 -4.89 -9.34
C SER A 113 12.20 -6.20 -9.61
N ALA A 114 11.96 -6.97 -8.55
CA ALA A 114 11.30 -8.27 -8.61
C ALA A 114 9.79 -8.20 -8.39
N ASN A 115 9.20 -6.99 -8.30
CA ASN A 115 7.78 -6.80 -7.98
C ASN A 115 6.82 -7.59 -8.89
N THR A 116 7.13 -7.70 -10.19
CA THR A 116 6.32 -8.46 -11.15
C THR A 116 6.24 -9.96 -10.80
N HIS A 117 7.27 -10.50 -10.14
CA HIS A 117 7.35 -11.90 -9.72
C HIS A 117 6.89 -12.10 -8.28
N ILE A 118 7.13 -11.13 -7.40
CA ILE A 118 6.74 -11.20 -5.99
C ILE A 118 5.24 -10.97 -5.81
N PHE A 119 4.64 -10.05 -6.56
CA PHE A 119 3.25 -9.66 -6.36
C PHE A 119 2.25 -10.83 -6.44
N PRO A 120 2.32 -11.77 -7.41
CA PRO A 120 1.42 -12.94 -7.43
C PRO A 120 1.48 -13.79 -6.16
N VAL A 121 2.61 -13.82 -5.45
CA VAL A 121 2.76 -14.51 -4.17
C VAL A 121 2.16 -13.69 -3.04
N VAL A 122 2.42 -12.38 -3.00
CA VAL A 122 1.84 -11.45 -2.01
C VAL A 122 0.31 -11.46 -2.08
N GLU A 123 -0.24 -11.44 -3.29
CA GLU A 123 -1.68 -11.54 -3.55
C GLU A 123 -2.27 -12.82 -2.95
N GLN A 124 -1.65 -13.97 -3.21
CA GLN A 124 -2.08 -15.25 -2.65
C GLN A 124 -1.98 -15.26 -1.12
N LEU A 125 -0.88 -14.74 -0.56
CA LEU A 125 -0.68 -14.67 0.89
C LEU A 125 -1.76 -13.81 1.55
N PHE A 126 -2.08 -12.65 0.98
CA PHE A 126 -3.17 -11.80 1.46
C PHE A 126 -4.46 -12.62 1.54
N PHE A 127 -4.91 -13.19 0.42
CA PHE A 127 -6.16 -13.94 0.35
C PHE A 127 -6.18 -15.25 1.17
N LEU A 128 -5.03 -15.83 1.52
CA LEU A 128 -4.92 -17.02 2.37
C LEU A 128 -4.89 -16.71 3.87
N THR A 129 -4.30 -15.59 4.25
CA THR A 129 -4.10 -15.21 5.67
C THR A 129 -5.31 -14.48 6.26
N GLU A 130 -6.38 -14.30 5.47
CA GLU A 130 -7.41 -13.31 5.74
C GLU A 130 -8.30 -13.54 6.96
N LYS A 131 -8.68 -12.40 7.57
CA LYS A 131 -9.67 -12.28 8.64
C LYS A 131 -11.07 -12.72 8.14
N HIS A 132 -11.92 -13.19 9.06
CA HIS A 132 -13.24 -13.73 8.72
C HIS A 132 -14.14 -12.77 7.89
N HIS A 133 -14.00 -11.45 8.04
CA HIS A 133 -14.84 -10.49 7.32
C HIS A 133 -14.46 -10.30 5.85
N LEU A 134 -13.20 -10.46 5.47
CA LEU A 134 -12.73 -10.30 4.09
C LEU A 134 -13.10 -11.50 3.19
N LYS A 135 -13.32 -12.69 3.76
CA LYS A 135 -13.76 -13.89 3.02
C LYS A 135 -15.04 -13.67 2.21
N ALA A 136 -15.96 -12.84 2.69
CA ALA A 136 -17.20 -12.52 1.97
C ALA A 136 -16.96 -11.56 0.80
N TYR A 137 -15.94 -10.70 0.88
CA TYR A 137 -15.60 -9.70 -0.13
C TYR A 137 -14.76 -10.27 -1.26
N ILE A 138 -13.87 -11.22 -0.95
CA ILE A 138 -13.04 -11.93 -1.94
C ILE A 138 -13.90 -12.67 -2.96
N LYS A 139 -15.07 -13.17 -2.55
CA LYS A 139 -16.02 -13.87 -3.43
C LYS A 139 -16.97 -12.94 -4.18
N ALA A 140 -16.92 -11.64 -3.93
CA ALA A 140 -17.79 -10.68 -4.60
C ALA A 140 -17.07 -10.13 -5.84
N ASP A 141 -17.64 -10.38 -7.03
CA ASP A 141 -17.06 -10.00 -8.32
C ASP A 141 -16.71 -8.51 -8.42
N ASN A 142 -17.48 -7.65 -7.75
CA ASN A 142 -17.26 -6.19 -7.75
C ASN A 142 -16.19 -5.72 -6.76
N LEU A 143 -15.82 -6.52 -5.76
CA LEU A 143 -14.83 -6.14 -4.73
C LEU A 143 -13.47 -6.78 -4.98
N HIS A 144 -13.43 -7.98 -5.56
CA HIS A 144 -12.18 -8.68 -5.78
C HIS A 144 -11.18 -7.88 -6.65
N PRO A 145 -11.56 -7.29 -7.81
CA PRO A 145 -10.65 -6.45 -8.60
C PRO A 145 -10.13 -5.24 -7.84
N PHE A 146 -11.01 -4.55 -7.10
CA PHE A 146 -10.66 -3.42 -6.24
C PHE A 146 -9.60 -3.82 -5.20
N ILE A 147 -9.86 -4.87 -4.42
CA ILE A 147 -8.96 -5.36 -3.36
C ILE A 147 -7.62 -5.77 -3.94
N ARG A 148 -7.63 -6.53 -5.05
CA ARG A 148 -6.40 -6.95 -5.74
C ARG A 148 -5.50 -5.78 -6.11
N LEU A 149 -6.05 -4.72 -6.70
CA LEU A 149 -5.26 -3.54 -7.04
C LEU A 149 -4.82 -2.76 -5.80
N CYS A 150 -5.64 -2.73 -4.74
CA CYS A 150 -5.25 -2.15 -3.45
C CYS A 150 -4.03 -2.87 -2.85
N VAL A 151 -4.02 -4.21 -2.86
CA VAL A 151 -2.86 -5.03 -2.40
C VAL A 151 -1.63 -4.75 -3.27
N LYS A 152 -1.79 -4.67 -4.59
CA LYS A 152 -0.68 -4.33 -5.49
C LYS A 152 -0.06 -2.98 -5.15
N CYS A 153 -0.91 -1.98 -4.99
CA CYS A 153 -0.53 -0.62 -4.63
C CYS A 153 0.18 -0.57 -3.27
N ALA A 154 -0.41 -1.23 -2.27
CA ALA A 154 0.14 -1.34 -0.92
C ALA A 154 1.52 -2.01 -0.91
N TRP A 155 1.70 -3.10 -1.65
CA TRP A 155 2.99 -3.78 -1.77
C TRP A 155 4.06 -2.88 -2.37
N ILE A 156 3.77 -2.25 -3.52
CA ILE A 156 4.72 -1.35 -4.19
C ILE A 156 5.13 -0.21 -3.25
N SER A 157 4.18 0.36 -2.51
CA SER A 157 4.45 1.40 -1.51
C SER A 157 5.34 0.90 -0.36
N SER A 158 5.09 -0.33 0.12
CA SER A 158 5.77 -0.88 1.30
C SER A 158 7.22 -1.29 1.05
N VAL A 159 7.62 -1.48 -0.21
CA VAL A 159 9.00 -1.85 -0.60
C VAL A 159 9.83 -0.66 -1.08
N GLN A 160 9.27 0.55 -1.06
CA GLN A 160 10.00 1.76 -1.36
C GLN A 160 11.11 2.01 -0.32
N ASP A 161 12.19 2.64 -0.75
CA ASP A 161 13.31 2.98 0.14
C ASP A 161 12.90 4.04 1.20
N ARG A 162 11.95 4.91 0.85
CA ARG A 162 11.25 5.78 1.79
C ARG A 162 9.76 5.48 1.78
N PRO A 163 9.15 5.19 2.93
CA PRO A 163 7.71 5.00 3.04
C PRO A 163 6.94 6.24 2.58
N LEU A 164 5.88 6.02 1.80
CA LEU A 164 4.93 7.08 1.48
C LEU A 164 4.16 7.50 2.74
N SER A 165 3.81 8.77 2.83
CA SER A 165 2.88 9.25 3.86
C SER A 165 1.47 9.27 3.28
N ILE A 166 0.60 8.42 3.82
CA ILE A 166 -0.76 8.21 3.31
C ILE A 166 -1.77 8.49 4.40
N THR A 167 -2.70 9.41 4.12
CA THR A 167 -3.79 9.75 5.03
C THR A 167 -5.04 8.95 4.68
N PHE A 168 -5.38 7.98 5.51
CA PHE A 168 -6.62 7.18 5.39
C PHE A 168 -7.79 7.72 6.22
N LYS A 169 -7.57 8.74 7.06
CA LYS A 169 -8.61 9.29 7.93
C LYS A 169 -8.45 10.80 8.07
N LEU A 170 -9.58 11.51 8.00
CA LEU A 170 -9.69 12.90 8.40
C LEU A 170 -10.74 13.01 9.50
N LYS A 171 -10.52 13.92 10.43
CA LYS A 171 -11.50 14.21 11.48
C LYS A 171 -12.65 15.02 10.86
N PRO A 172 -13.92 14.63 11.04
CA PRO A 172 -15.06 15.46 10.63
C PRO A 172 -14.96 16.86 11.24
N GLY A 173 -15.28 17.88 10.44
CA GLY A 173 -15.09 19.29 10.80
C GLY A 173 -13.69 19.82 10.54
N SER A 174 -12.77 19.02 9.98
CA SER A 174 -11.46 19.55 9.55
C SER A 174 -11.61 20.50 8.36
N ASN A 175 -10.77 21.53 8.31
CA ASN A 175 -10.75 22.48 7.19
C ASN A 175 -10.53 21.78 5.85
N PHE A 176 -11.27 22.22 4.83
CA PHE A 176 -11.03 21.87 3.44
C PHE A 176 -9.85 22.69 2.88
N TYR A 177 -8.83 22.01 2.38
CA TYR A 177 -7.65 22.63 1.77
C TYR A 177 -7.58 22.26 0.27
N PRO A 178 -7.96 23.16 -0.66
CA PRO A 178 -8.02 22.87 -2.09
C PRO A 178 -6.68 22.42 -2.71
N ASP A 179 -5.56 22.79 -2.10
CA ASP A 179 -4.22 22.41 -2.57
C ASP A 179 -3.93 20.92 -2.38
N VAL A 180 -4.58 20.27 -1.41
CA VAL A 180 -4.36 18.85 -1.07
C VAL A 180 -5.62 17.99 -1.18
N MET A 181 -6.79 18.60 -1.41
CA MET A 181 -8.08 17.91 -1.46
C MET A 181 -8.93 18.33 -2.66
N ILE A 182 -9.79 17.42 -3.11
CA ILE A 182 -10.83 17.62 -4.12
C ILE A 182 -12.18 17.27 -3.49
N SER A 183 -13.16 18.17 -3.58
CA SER A 183 -14.52 17.91 -3.09
C SER A 183 -15.35 17.17 -4.14
N ARG A 184 -16.08 16.12 -3.72
CA ARG A 184 -17.04 15.40 -4.60
C ARG A 184 -18.38 16.09 -4.73
N ASN A 185 -18.72 16.90 -3.73
CA ASN A 185 -19.93 17.70 -3.67
C ASN A 185 -19.56 19.19 -3.69
N ALA A 186 -20.55 20.07 -3.56
CA ALA A 186 -20.32 21.51 -3.47
C ALA A 186 -19.27 21.81 -2.37
N PRO A 187 -18.15 22.47 -2.71
CA PRO A 187 -17.11 22.78 -1.72
C PRO A 187 -17.69 23.59 -0.56
N ALA A 188 -17.30 23.23 0.67
CA ALA A 188 -17.62 23.96 1.88
C ALA A 188 -16.36 24.10 2.75
N PRO A 189 -16.35 24.98 3.77
CA PRO A 189 -15.16 25.21 4.60
C PRO A 189 -14.69 23.97 5.35
N GLU A 190 -15.60 23.05 5.66
CA GLU A 190 -15.34 21.87 6.48
C GLU A 190 -15.57 20.57 5.70
N VAL A 191 -14.72 19.58 5.99
CA VAL A 191 -14.84 18.20 5.51
C VAL A 191 -15.72 17.39 6.46
N ASP A 192 -16.68 16.65 5.92
CA ASP A 192 -17.46 15.67 6.67
C ASP A 192 -16.71 14.33 6.76
N TYR A 193 -16.29 13.78 5.61
CA TYR A 193 -15.51 12.54 5.57
C TYR A 193 -14.58 12.45 4.36
N LEU A 194 -13.54 11.63 4.50
CA LEU A 194 -12.58 11.29 3.45
C LEU A 194 -13.12 10.10 2.64
N VAL A 195 -13.02 10.19 1.32
CA VAL A 195 -13.46 9.17 0.36
C VAL A 195 -12.27 8.43 -0.25
N TRP A 196 -11.19 9.15 -0.55
CA TRP A 196 -9.98 8.61 -1.16
C TRP A 196 -8.74 9.25 -0.52
N PRO A 197 -7.63 8.51 -0.31
CA PRO A 197 -6.55 8.99 0.54
C PRO A 197 -5.79 10.16 -0.06
N ILE A 198 -5.15 10.93 0.82
CA ILE A 198 -4.12 11.91 0.45
C ILE A 198 -2.77 11.21 0.50
N VAL A 199 -1.92 11.40 -0.53
CA VAL A 199 -0.61 10.75 -0.60
C VAL A 199 0.48 11.79 -0.77
N PHE A 200 1.49 11.73 0.10
CA PHE A 200 2.74 12.46 -0.01
C PHE A 200 3.89 11.48 -0.22
N LYS A 201 4.95 11.95 -0.89
CA LYS A 201 6.12 11.12 -1.20
C LYS A 201 6.83 10.57 0.04
N TYR A 202 6.77 11.30 1.14
CA TYR A 202 7.19 10.92 2.49
C TYR A 202 6.56 11.95 3.45
N ASP A 203 6.74 11.77 4.76
CA ASP A 203 6.19 12.71 5.74
C ASP A 203 6.72 14.14 5.55
N ASN A 204 5.82 15.13 5.49
CA ASN A 204 6.12 16.51 5.10
C ASN A 204 6.78 16.68 3.71
N GLY A 205 6.66 15.67 2.84
CA GLY A 205 7.18 15.69 1.47
C GLY A 205 6.22 16.33 0.46
N PRO A 206 6.59 16.33 -0.84
CA PRO A 206 5.70 16.81 -1.89
C PRO A 206 4.44 15.94 -2.02
N LEU A 207 3.31 16.59 -2.30
CA LEU A 207 2.05 15.94 -2.60
C LEU A 207 2.16 15.12 -3.89
N LEU A 208 1.72 13.87 -3.85
CA LEU A 208 1.61 12.98 -5.01
C LEU A 208 0.16 12.80 -5.46
N LEU A 209 -0.79 12.72 -4.52
CA LEU A 209 -2.21 12.53 -4.79
C LEU A 209 -3.06 13.39 -3.88
N LYS A 210 -3.94 14.22 -4.47
CA LYS A 210 -4.98 14.93 -3.72
C LYS A 210 -6.00 13.93 -3.19
N GLY A 211 -6.35 14.06 -1.92
CA GLY A 211 -7.44 13.28 -1.34
C GLY A 211 -8.78 13.72 -1.90
N ILE A 212 -9.74 12.81 -1.87
CA ILE A 212 -11.10 13.09 -2.31
C ILE A 212 -11.98 13.10 -1.09
N VAL A 213 -12.76 14.16 -0.90
CA VAL A 213 -13.55 14.40 0.31
C VAL A 213 -15.00 14.70 -0.03
N HIS A 214 -15.87 14.50 0.96
CA HIS A 214 -17.21 15.05 0.99
C HIS A 214 -17.23 16.21 1.99
N CYS A 215 -17.60 17.41 1.56
CA CYS A 215 -17.67 18.59 2.42
C CYS A 215 -19.01 18.69 3.16
N SER A 216 -18.97 19.15 4.41
CA SER A 216 -20.16 19.39 5.24
C SER A 216 -21.03 20.47 4.60
N GLN A 217 -22.22 20.08 4.13
CA GLN A 217 -23.21 21.05 3.68
C GLN A 217 -23.88 21.62 4.93
N LEU A 218 -23.77 22.93 5.15
CA LEU A 218 -24.55 23.61 6.17
C LEU A 218 -26.04 23.36 5.87
N LYS A 219 -26.76 22.82 6.85
CA LYS A 219 -28.22 22.73 6.80
C LYS A 219 -28.85 24.09 7.06
#